data_AF-A0A520I8A2-F1
#
_entry.id   AF-A0A520I8A2-F1
#
_cell.length_a   1.000
_cell.length_b   1.000
_cell.length_c   1.000
_cell.angle_alpha   90.00
_cell.angle_beta   90.00
_cell.angle_gamma   90.00
#
_symmetry.space_group_name_H-M   'P 1'
#
loop_
_entity.id
_entity.type
_entity.pdbx_description
1 polymer ?
#
loop_
_entity_poly.entity_id
_entity_poly.type
_entity_poly.pdbx_seq_one_letter_code
_entity_poly.pdbx_strand_id
1 'polypeptide(L)'
;MKDVNKEFGPSSWAIDNRTAIYVFTCILILAGYFSYQGLPKENFPEVVIPKIFVQTVYPGTSPANMENLVTKQLEKEIRGTLGLKKITSNSFQDFSFITAEFNTGIDIKDAKQRIKDAVDKAKTDLPTDLPDDPVIMDINLSDIPIMFVNISGDYDLKKLKEYAEDIEDKVEGLKEIAGVDIVGALEPEIQINVDLRKMEAALLSFNDISMAVGKENKTISGGSVKMDGMLRTLNIKKEFKNAEELGNL
;
A
#
# COMPACT_ATOMS: atom_id res chain seq x y z
N MET A 1 -36.21 -15.34 70.18
CA MET A 1 -35.67 -15.25 68.80
C MET A 1 -34.17 -15.00 68.95
N LYS A 2 -33.32 -15.95 68.56
CA LYS A 2 -31.86 -15.76 68.56
C LYS A 2 -31.48 -15.29 67.17
N ASP A 3 -31.13 -14.02 67.04
CA ASP A 3 -30.57 -13.49 65.80
C ASP A 3 -29.23 -14.19 65.55
N VAL A 4 -29.22 -15.07 64.55
CA VAL A 4 -28.00 -15.68 64.05
C VAL A 4 -27.29 -14.58 63.28
N ASN A 5 -26.31 -13.92 63.91
CA ASN A 5 -25.38 -13.03 63.23
C ASN A 5 -24.62 -13.85 62.18
N LYS A 6 -25.18 -13.88 60.96
CA LYS A 6 -24.48 -14.36 59.76
C LYS A 6 -23.45 -13.30 59.39
N GLU A 7 -22.30 -13.38 60.04
CA GLU A 7 -21.17 -12.54 59.68
C GLU A 7 -20.42 -13.16 58.50
N PHE A 8 -20.33 -12.39 57.43
CA PHE A 8 -19.52 -12.73 56.27
C PHE A 8 -18.08 -12.28 56.56
N GLY A 9 -17.17 -13.25 56.75
CA GLY A 9 -15.81 -13.02 57.24
C GLY A 9 -15.04 -11.87 56.58
N PRO A 10 -15.06 -11.73 55.23
CA PRO A 10 -14.40 -10.61 54.56
C PRO A 10 -14.98 -9.23 54.93
N SER A 11 -16.29 -9.14 55.12
CA SER A 11 -16.93 -7.88 55.50
C SER A 11 -16.69 -7.52 56.97
N SER A 12 -16.77 -8.47 57.89
CA SER A 12 -16.48 -8.21 59.31
C SER A 12 -15.03 -7.76 59.50
N TRP A 13 -14.08 -8.45 58.84
CA TRP A 13 -12.67 -8.07 58.89
C TRP A 13 -12.40 -6.67 58.33
N ALA A 14 -13.07 -6.28 57.23
CA ALA A 14 -12.95 -4.94 56.66
C ALA A 14 -13.51 -3.85 57.60
N ILE A 15 -14.59 -4.15 58.33
CA ILE A 15 -15.21 -3.22 59.29
C ILE A 15 -14.33 -3.02 60.54
N ASP A 16 -13.66 -4.09 60.99
CA ASP A 16 -12.75 -4.05 62.14
C ASP A 16 -11.41 -3.39 61.81
N ASN A 17 -10.95 -3.49 60.55
CA ASN A 17 -9.66 -2.97 60.09
C ASN A 17 -9.80 -1.71 59.22
N ARG A 18 -10.59 -0.72 59.67
CA ARG A 18 -10.92 0.49 58.88
C ARG A 18 -9.70 1.23 58.34
N THR A 19 -8.63 1.39 59.13
CA THR A 19 -7.41 2.07 58.72
C THR A 19 -6.71 1.34 57.56
N ALA A 20 -6.66 0.01 57.60
CA ALA A 20 -6.08 -0.79 56.53
C ALA A 20 -6.90 -0.65 55.23
N ILE A 21 -8.23 -0.62 55.33
CA ILE A 21 -9.12 -0.39 54.18
C ILE A 21 -8.90 0.99 53.57
N TYR A 22 -8.75 2.06 54.37
CA TYR A 22 -8.45 3.39 53.84
C TYR A 22 -7.09 3.44 53.14
N VAL A 23 -6.05 2.86 53.72
CA VAL A 23 -4.72 2.78 53.09
C VAL A 23 -4.79 2.01 51.77
N PHE A 24 -5.46 0.86 51.75
CA PHE A 24 -5.64 0.07 50.54
C PHE A 24 -6.41 0.83 49.46
N THR A 25 -7.47 1.55 49.86
CA THR A 25 -8.25 2.41 48.95
C THR A 25 -7.39 3.51 48.35
N CYS A 26 -6.57 4.20 49.17
CA CYS A 26 -5.64 5.22 48.67
C CYS A 26 -4.61 4.63 47.68
N ILE A 27 -4.07 3.44 47.97
CA ILE A 27 -3.16 2.74 47.05
C ILE A 27 -3.85 2.42 45.73
N LEU A 28 -5.09 1.91 45.76
CA LEU A 28 -5.87 1.63 44.55
C LEU A 28 -6.17 2.88 43.73
N ILE A 29 -6.50 4.00 44.39
CA ILE A 29 -6.74 5.28 43.72
C ILE A 29 -5.45 5.76 43.03
N LEU A 30 -4.31 5.70 43.72
CA LEU A 30 -3.03 6.10 43.16
C LEU A 30 -2.62 5.18 41.99
N ALA A 31 -2.74 3.86 42.17
CA ALA A 31 -2.45 2.89 41.11
C ALA A 31 -3.38 3.08 39.90
N GLY A 32 -4.66 3.34 40.14
CA GLY A 32 -5.64 3.64 39.09
C GLY A 32 -5.32 4.95 38.36
N TYR A 33 -4.87 5.98 39.07
CA TYR A 33 -4.46 7.25 38.48
C TYR A 33 -3.24 7.10 37.57
N PHE A 34 -2.20 6.41 38.02
CA PHE A 34 -1.02 6.15 37.18
C PHE A 34 -1.37 5.28 35.96
N SER A 35 -2.22 4.26 36.14
CA SER A 35 -2.70 3.43 35.04
C SER A 35 -3.52 4.23 34.02
N TYR A 36 -4.37 5.15 34.50
CA TYR A 36 -5.18 6.02 33.64
C TYR A 36 -4.32 6.97 32.79
N GLN A 37 -3.24 7.51 33.34
CA GLN A 37 -2.32 8.35 32.58
C GLN A 37 -1.52 7.57 31.53
N GLY A 38 -1.17 6.31 31.82
CA GLY A 38 -0.41 5.46 30.91
C GLY A 38 -1.25 4.73 29.85
N LEU A 39 -2.58 4.82 29.91
CA LEU A 39 -3.46 4.10 29.00
C LEU A 39 -3.42 4.76 27.59
N PRO A 40 -2.98 4.04 26.54
CA PRO A 40 -3.05 4.54 25.18
C PRO A 40 -4.50 4.86 24.81
N LYS A 41 -4.72 6.00 24.16
CA LYS A 41 -6.04 6.42 23.67
C LYS A 41 -6.07 6.22 22.16
N GLU A 42 -6.94 5.34 21.70
CA GLU A 42 -7.16 5.10 20.27
C GLU A 42 -8.52 5.67 19.86
N ASN A 43 -8.55 6.47 18.79
CA ASN A 43 -9.80 7.01 18.24
C ASN A 43 -10.61 5.97 17.46
N PHE A 44 -9.95 4.90 17.00
CA PHE A 44 -10.55 3.82 16.23
C PHE A 44 -10.18 2.50 16.90
N PRO A 45 -11.13 1.74 17.47
CA PRO A 45 -10.82 0.39 17.91
C PRO A 45 -10.35 -0.42 16.70
N GLU A 46 -9.27 -1.19 16.85
CA GLU A 46 -8.71 -2.00 15.78
C GLU A 46 -9.67 -3.16 15.43
N VAL A 47 -10.65 -2.90 14.56
CA VAL A 47 -11.53 -3.93 14.02
C VAL A 47 -10.92 -4.44 12.73
N VAL A 48 -10.03 -5.43 12.85
CA VAL A 48 -9.42 -6.11 11.70
C VAL A 48 -10.46 -7.03 11.06
N ILE A 49 -11.16 -6.54 10.04
CA ILE A 49 -11.99 -7.40 9.17
C ILE A 49 -11.12 -7.80 7.98
N PRO A 50 -10.65 -9.06 7.90
CA PRO A 50 -9.76 -9.49 6.82
C PRO A 50 -10.53 -9.52 5.50
N LYS A 51 -10.38 -8.44 4.72
CA LYS A 51 -10.94 -8.27 3.38
C LYS A 51 -9.81 -8.12 2.38
N ILE A 52 -9.84 -8.98 1.37
CA ILE A 52 -8.92 -8.94 0.25
C ILE A 52 -9.73 -8.55 -1.00
N PHE A 53 -9.16 -7.64 -1.78
CA PHE A 53 -9.72 -7.13 -3.02
C PHE A 53 -8.89 -7.67 -4.18
N VAL A 54 -9.58 -8.14 -5.21
CA VAL A 54 -8.96 -8.56 -6.47
C VAL A 54 -9.56 -7.70 -7.57
N GLN A 55 -8.71 -6.93 -8.24
CA GLN A 55 -9.07 -6.10 -9.37
C GLN A 55 -8.46 -6.68 -10.64
N THR A 56 -9.22 -6.67 -11.73
CA THR A 56 -8.72 -7.09 -13.05
C THR A 56 -9.25 -6.15 -14.10
N VAL A 57 -8.36 -5.68 -14.98
CA VAL A 57 -8.68 -4.74 -16.06
C VAL A 57 -8.60 -5.48 -17.38
N TYR A 58 -9.65 -5.38 -18.19
CA TYR A 58 -9.70 -5.95 -19.53
C TYR A 58 -10.47 -5.00 -20.48
N PRO A 59 -9.75 -4.01 -21.06
CA PRO A 59 -10.36 -2.92 -21.81
C PRO A 59 -11.15 -3.38 -23.05
N GLY A 60 -12.25 -2.71 -23.34
CA GLY A 60 -13.10 -2.99 -24.50
C GLY A 60 -14.13 -4.11 -24.27
N THR A 61 -14.27 -4.59 -23.03
CA THR A 61 -15.10 -5.75 -22.71
C THR A 61 -16.39 -5.34 -21.99
N SER A 62 -17.54 -5.80 -22.50
CA SER A 62 -18.84 -5.53 -21.90
C SER A 62 -18.97 -6.17 -20.50
N PRO A 63 -19.83 -5.64 -19.59
CA PRO A 63 -20.00 -6.20 -18.25
C PRO A 63 -20.35 -7.70 -18.24
N ALA A 64 -21.17 -8.15 -19.18
CA ALA A 64 -21.56 -9.55 -19.31
C ALA A 64 -20.38 -10.44 -19.76
N ASN A 65 -19.52 -9.94 -20.64
CA ASN A 65 -18.32 -10.66 -21.05
C ASN A 65 -17.28 -10.67 -19.92
N MET A 66 -17.12 -9.54 -19.21
CA MET A 66 -16.26 -9.47 -18.02
C MET A 66 -16.67 -10.50 -16.97
N GLU A 67 -17.97 -10.62 -16.71
CA GLU A 67 -18.49 -11.61 -15.76
C GLU A 67 -18.10 -13.04 -16.14
N ASN A 68 -18.29 -13.40 -17.42
CA ASN A 68 -18.12 -14.78 -17.87
C ASN A 68 -16.65 -15.18 -18.11
N LEU A 69 -15.85 -14.26 -18.66
CA LEU A 69 -14.46 -14.54 -19.05
C LEU A 69 -13.48 -14.36 -17.89
N VAL A 70 -13.75 -13.41 -16.99
CA VAL A 70 -12.81 -13.03 -15.93
C VAL A 70 -13.40 -13.33 -14.55
N THR A 71 -14.50 -12.66 -14.19
CA THR A 71 -15.02 -12.67 -12.82
C THR A 71 -15.40 -14.07 -12.34
N LYS A 72 -16.11 -14.87 -13.16
CA LYS A 72 -16.51 -16.24 -12.80
C LYS A 72 -15.33 -17.18 -12.64
N GLN A 73 -14.28 -17.03 -13.44
CA GLN A 73 -13.08 -17.89 -13.36
C GLN A 73 -12.31 -17.60 -12.06
N LEU A 74 -12.12 -16.32 -11.75
CA LEU A 74 -11.52 -15.89 -10.48
C LEU A 74 -12.37 -16.30 -9.27
N GLU A 75 -13.68 -16.06 -9.30
CA GLU A 75 -14.60 -16.41 -8.21
C GLU A 75 -14.59 -17.91 -7.92
N LYS A 76 -14.52 -18.75 -8.95
CA LYS A 76 -14.50 -20.21 -8.82
C LYS A 76 -13.29 -20.69 -8.01
N GLU A 77 -12.10 -20.22 -8.33
CA GLU A 77 -10.89 -20.62 -7.59
C GLU A 77 -10.85 -19.96 -6.19
N ILE A 78 -11.25 -18.70 -6.07
CA ILE A 78 -11.29 -17.99 -4.77
C ILE A 78 -12.26 -18.67 -3.80
N ARG A 79 -13.42 -19.17 -4.27
CA ARG A 79 -14.38 -19.91 -3.43
C ARG A 79 -13.79 -21.14 -2.74
N GLY A 80 -12.78 -21.76 -3.34
CA GLY A 80 -12.09 -22.93 -2.78
C GLY A 80 -11.18 -22.61 -1.60
N THR A 81 -11.00 -21.32 -1.28
CA THR A 81 -10.05 -20.88 -0.27
C THR A 81 -10.54 -21.16 1.14
N LEU A 82 -9.71 -21.81 1.96
CA LEU A 82 -10.01 -22.11 3.36
C LEU A 82 -10.17 -20.82 4.19
N GLY A 83 -11.26 -20.76 4.95
CA GLY A 83 -11.53 -19.65 5.86
C GLY A 83 -12.24 -18.46 5.22
N LEU A 84 -12.61 -18.55 3.94
CA LEU A 84 -13.48 -17.58 3.26
C LEU A 84 -14.87 -17.60 3.90
N LYS A 85 -15.36 -16.43 4.29
CA LYS A 85 -16.69 -16.22 4.88
C LYS A 85 -17.69 -15.77 3.82
N LYS A 86 -17.31 -14.81 2.99
CA LYS A 86 -18.17 -14.24 1.95
C LYS A 86 -17.32 -13.80 0.76
N ILE A 87 -17.84 -14.01 -0.45
CA ILE A 87 -17.32 -13.42 -1.67
C ILE A 87 -18.39 -12.51 -2.29
N THR A 88 -17.98 -11.37 -2.82
CA THR A 88 -18.86 -10.44 -3.55
C THR A 88 -18.12 -9.96 -4.78
N SER A 89 -18.72 -10.17 -5.95
CA SER A 89 -18.10 -9.91 -7.24
C SER A 89 -18.94 -8.91 -8.01
N ASN A 90 -18.32 -7.87 -8.56
CA ASN A 90 -18.97 -6.89 -9.42
C ASN A 90 -18.21 -6.80 -10.74
N SER A 91 -18.92 -6.89 -11.85
CA SER A 91 -18.34 -6.75 -13.19
C SER A 91 -18.86 -5.47 -13.82
N PHE A 92 -17.94 -4.61 -14.24
CA PHE A 92 -18.23 -3.37 -14.93
C PHE A 92 -17.75 -3.45 -16.37
N GLN A 93 -18.03 -2.41 -17.13
CA GLN A 93 -17.37 -2.22 -18.42
C GLN A 93 -15.86 -2.10 -18.15
N ASP A 94 -15.05 -2.83 -18.91
CA ASP A 94 -13.58 -2.79 -18.88
C ASP A 94 -12.88 -3.31 -17.62
N PHE A 95 -13.57 -3.56 -16.50
CA PHE A 95 -12.93 -4.09 -15.28
C PHE A 95 -13.85 -4.94 -14.40
N SER A 96 -13.22 -5.80 -13.59
CA SER A 96 -13.86 -6.65 -12.58
C SER A 96 -13.30 -6.34 -11.19
N PHE A 97 -14.17 -6.40 -10.19
CA PHE A 97 -13.83 -6.14 -8.80
C PHE A 97 -14.44 -7.22 -7.88
N ILE A 98 -13.57 -8.00 -7.24
CA ILE A 98 -13.95 -9.09 -6.34
C ILE A 98 -13.49 -8.75 -4.93
N THR A 99 -14.39 -8.90 -3.96
CA THR A 99 -14.12 -8.74 -2.52
C THR A 99 -14.26 -10.09 -1.83
N ALA A 100 -13.18 -10.58 -1.24
CA ALA A 100 -13.12 -11.79 -0.44
C ALA A 100 -13.02 -11.41 1.05
N GLU A 101 -14.07 -11.72 1.82
CA GLU A 101 -14.12 -11.55 3.27
C GLU A 101 -13.81 -12.89 3.95
N PHE A 102 -12.84 -12.89 4.86
CA PHE A 102 -12.44 -14.06 5.64
C PHE A 102 -13.07 -14.06 7.04
N ASN A 103 -13.06 -15.22 7.69
CA ASN A 103 -13.48 -15.34 9.08
C ASN A 103 -12.52 -14.59 10.02
N THR A 104 -13.06 -14.11 11.15
CA THR A 104 -12.28 -13.45 12.20
C THR A 104 -11.23 -14.40 12.77
N GLY A 105 -10.00 -13.91 12.98
CA GLY A 105 -8.87 -14.69 13.51
C GLY A 105 -7.91 -15.26 12.45
N ILE A 106 -8.17 -15.00 11.16
CA ILE A 106 -7.20 -15.25 10.09
C ILE A 106 -6.37 -13.98 9.88
N ASP A 107 -5.05 -14.12 9.85
CA ASP A 107 -4.13 -13.03 9.54
C ASP A 107 -4.33 -12.52 8.11
N ILE A 108 -4.32 -11.19 7.91
CA ILE A 108 -4.53 -10.57 6.59
C ILE A 108 -3.46 -11.04 5.59
N LYS A 109 -2.21 -11.23 6.02
CA LYS A 109 -1.11 -11.69 5.15
C LYS A 109 -1.35 -13.12 4.68
N ASP A 110 -1.81 -13.99 5.57
CA ASP A 110 -2.18 -15.35 5.23
C ASP A 110 -3.38 -15.38 4.27
N ALA A 111 -4.40 -14.56 4.53
CA ALA A 111 -5.55 -14.41 3.64
C ALA A 111 -5.14 -13.92 2.25
N LYS A 112 -4.29 -12.89 2.18
CA LYS A 112 -3.74 -12.33 0.94
C LYS A 112 -2.95 -13.36 0.15
N GLN A 113 -2.08 -14.12 0.82
CA GLN A 113 -1.29 -15.17 0.18
C GLN A 113 -2.19 -16.26 -0.41
N ARG A 114 -3.21 -16.70 0.34
CA ARG A 114 -4.16 -17.71 -0.17
C ARG A 114 -4.96 -17.23 -1.36
N ILE A 115 -5.41 -15.97 -1.35
CA ILE A 115 -6.09 -15.37 -2.51
C ILE A 115 -5.13 -15.29 -3.69
N LYS A 116 -3.87 -14.91 -3.46
CA LYS A 116 -2.85 -14.90 -4.51
C LYS A 116 -2.68 -16.29 -5.14
N ASP A 117 -2.55 -17.33 -4.32
CA ASP A 117 -2.42 -18.70 -4.82
C ASP A 117 -3.65 -19.13 -5.63
N ALA A 118 -4.86 -18.74 -5.20
CA ALA A 118 -6.09 -19.02 -5.94
C ALA A 118 -6.18 -18.25 -7.27
N VAL A 119 -5.78 -16.98 -7.28
CA VAL A 119 -5.71 -16.15 -8.48
C VAL A 119 -4.68 -16.70 -9.47
N ASP A 120 -3.48 -17.06 -8.99
CA ASP A 120 -2.43 -17.64 -9.81
C ASP A 120 -2.87 -18.97 -10.44
N LYS A 121 -3.67 -19.76 -9.74
CA LYS A 121 -4.30 -20.97 -10.30
C LYS A 121 -5.37 -20.66 -11.34
N ALA A 122 -6.15 -19.58 -11.16
CA ALA A 122 -7.16 -19.16 -12.12
C ALA A 122 -6.57 -18.57 -13.40
N LYS A 123 -5.31 -18.11 -13.40
CA LYS A 123 -4.65 -17.51 -14.58
C LYS A 123 -4.69 -18.40 -15.82
N THR A 124 -4.69 -19.72 -15.68
CA THR A 124 -4.78 -20.64 -16.82
C THR A 124 -6.13 -20.60 -17.53
N ASP A 125 -7.18 -20.19 -16.81
CA ASP A 125 -8.56 -20.13 -17.31
C ASP A 125 -8.94 -18.70 -17.74
N LEU A 126 -8.04 -17.71 -17.55
CA LEU A 126 -8.24 -16.32 -17.97
C LEU A 126 -7.86 -16.09 -19.44
N PRO A 127 -8.40 -15.03 -20.09
CA PRO A 127 -7.99 -14.62 -21.42
C PRO A 127 -6.48 -14.33 -21.50
N THR A 128 -5.82 -14.80 -22.56
CA THR A 128 -4.37 -14.62 -22.75
C THR A 128 -3.98 -13.22 -23.23
N ASP A 129 -4.96 -12.41 -23.60
CA ASP A 129 -4.82 -11.03 -24.09
C ASP A 129 -5.11 -9.98 -23.02
N LEU A 130 -5.14 -10.37 -21.74
CA LEU A 130 -5.16 -9.43 -20.62
C LEU A 130 -3.91 -8.53 -20.68
N PRO A 131 -4.07 -7.20 -20.59
CA PRO A 131 -2.93 -6.28 -20.60
C PRO A 131 -2.05 -6.45 -19.35
N ASP A 132 -2.68 -6.71 -18.21
CA ASP A 132 -2.03 -6.82 -16.90
C ASP A 132 -2.62 -7.98 -16.09
N ASP A 133 -1.80 -8.54 -15.19
CA ASP A 133 -2.24 -9.56 -14.23
C ASP A 133 -3.25 -8.99 -13.21
N PRO A 134 -4.15 -9.82 -12.65
CA PRO A 134 -5.03 -9.40 -11.57
C PRO A 134 -4.26 -8.83 -10.37
N VAL A 135 -4.67 -7.64 -9.93
CA VAL A 135 -4.06 -6.92 -8.80
C VAL A 135 -4.76 -7.31 -7.51
N ILE A 136 -3.99 -7.75 -6.51
CA ILE A 136 -4.50 -8.19 -5.20
C ILE A 136 -4.11 -7.17 -4.14
N MET A 137 -5.12 -6.56 -3.53
CA MET A 137 -5.00 -5.51 -2.52
C MET A 137 -5.70 -5.93 -1.24
N ASP A 138 -5.23 -5.40 -0.12
CA ASP A 138 -5.90 -5.49 1.17
C ASP A 138 -6.10 -4.06 1.68
N ILE A 139 -7.14 -3.84 2.50
CA ILE A 139 -7.28 -2.55 3.19
C ILE A 139 -6.50 -2.66 4.48
N ASN A 140 -5.39 -1.94 4.55
CA ASN A 140 -4.72 -1.65 5.80
C ASN A 140 -5.26 -0.31 6.33
N LEU A 141 -5.80 -0.30 7.54
CA LEU A 141 -6.25 0.93 8.21
C LEU A 141 -5.08 1.92 8.41
N SER A 142 -3.83 1.42 8.40
CA SER A 142 -2.62 2.24 8.44
C SER A 142 -2.43 3.10 7.18
N ASP A 143 -3.05 2.73 6.05
CA ASP A 143 -2.96 3.47 4.80
C ASP A 143 -3.93 4.66 4.77
N ILE A 144 -4.80 4.80 5.78
CA ILE A 144 -5.69 5.95 5.89
C ILE A 144 -4.89 7.14 6.44
N PRO A 145 -4.82 8.26 5.71
CA PRO A 145 -4.10 9.44 6.18
C PRO A 145 -4.72 10.00 7.46
N ILE A 146 -3.92 10.10 8.52
CA ILE A 146 -4.35 10.66 9.81
C ILE A 146 -4.07 12.17 9.91
N MET A 147 -3.25 12.72 9.02
CA MET A 147 -2.87 14.12 8.98
C MET A 147 -2.63 14.57 7.54
N PHE A 148 -3.05 15.78 7.23
CA PHE A 148 -2.75 16.44 5.96
C PHE A 148 -1.91 17.69 6.23
N VAL A 149 -0.80 17.81 5.51
CA VAL A 149 0.09 18.97 5.59
C VAL A 149 0.10 19.65 4.23
N ASN A 150 -0.27 20.93 4.19
CA ASN A 150 -0.21 21.73 2.97
C ASN A 150 1.05 22.58 2.97
N ILE A 151 1.85 22.46 1.92
CA ILE A 151 3.06 23.25 1.70
C ILE A 151 2.73 24.40 0.75
N SER A 152 3.08 25.63 1.13
CA SER A 152 2.88 26.81 0.30
C SER A 152 4.01 27.82 0.50
N GLY A 153 4.30 28.61 -0.53
CA GLY A 153 5.34 29.63 -0.50
C GLY A 153 5.50 30.32 -1.85
N ASP A 154 6.25 31.41 -1.89
CA ASP A 154 6.59 32.15 -3.12
C ASP A 154 7.78 31.47 -3.84
N TYR A 155 7.58 30.21 -4.20
CA TYR A 155 8.54 29.38 -4.92
C TYR A 155 7.82 28.66 -6.06
N ASP A 156 8.59 28.23 -7.06
CA ASP A 156 8.06 27.38 -8.11
C ASP A 156 7.70 25.99 -7.58
N LEU A 157 6.76 25.31 -8.25
CA LEU A 157 6.29 23.99 -7.83
C LEU A 157 7.42 22.96 -7.73
N LYS A 158 8.47 23.10 -8.57
CA LYS A 158 9.64 22.23 -8.50
C LYS A 158 10.37 22.36 -7.17
N LYS A 159 10.67 23.59 -6.73
CA LYS A 159 11.35 23.80 -5.46
C LYS A 159 10.46 23.51 -4.26
N LEU A 160 9.15 23.75 -4.37
CA LEU A 160 8.19 23.31 -3.35
C LEU A 160 8.16 21.78 -3.20
N LYS A 161 8.29 21.04 -4.32
CA LYS A 161 8.44 19.58 -4.29
C LYS A 161 9.73 19.14 -3.60
N GLU A 162 10.86 19.76 -3.92
CA GLU A 162 12.14 19.46 -3.24
C GLU A 162 12.00 19.66 -1.72
N TYR A 163 11.33 20.73 -1.27
CA TYR A 163 11.05 20.89 0.17
C TYR A 163 10.06 19.87 0.73
N ALA A 164 9.10 19.42 -0.07
CA ALA A 164 8.16 18.39 0.34
C ALA A 164 8.85 17.03 0.54
N GLU A 165 9.73 16.64 -0.38
CA GLU A 165 10.58 15.44 -0.27
C GLU A 165 11.48 15.49 0.98
N ASP A 166 12.09 16.66 1.22
CA ASP A 166 12.89 16.91 2.42
C ASP A 166 12.09 16.80 3.74
N ILE A 167 10.78 17.04 3.70
CA ILE A 167 9.88 16.93 4.86
C ILE A 167 9.38 15.49 4.99
N GLU A 168 8.99 14.86 3.89
CA GLU A 168 8.63 13.45 3.78
C GLU A 168 9.70 12.58 4.45
N ASP A 169 10.96 12.67 4.01
CA ASP A 169 12.09 11.91 4.57
C ASP A 169 12.24 12.09 6.10
N LYS A 170 12.03 13.32 6.59
CA LYS A 170 12.15 13.62 8.03
C LYS A 170 10.99 13.05 8.84
N VAL A 171 9.78 13.05 8.27
CA VAL A 171 8.56 12.58 8.93
C VAL A 171 8.50 11.06 8.89
N GLU A 172 8.84 10.43 7.76
CA GLU A 172 8.95 8.97 7.64
C GLU A 172 10.05 8.39 8.54
N GLY A 173 11.08 9.18 8.87
CA GLY A 173 12.12 8.78 9.83
C GLY A 173 11.61 8.57 11.27
N LEU A 174 10.39 8.97 11.60
CA LEU A 174 9.78 8.75 12.91
C LEU A 174 9.24 7.32 13.02
N LYS A 175 9.55 6.64 14.13
CA LYS A 175 9.23 5.20 14.32
C LYS A 175 7.73 4.92 14.32
N GLU A 176 6.93 5.91 14.67
CA GLU A 176 5.49 5.85 14.79
C GLU A 176 4.77 6.09 13.44
N ILE A 177 5.50 6.49 12.39
CA ILE A 177 4.94 6.79 11.07
C ILE A 177 5.15 5.59 10.15
N ALA A 178 4.07 5.13 9.52
CA ALA A 178 4.11 4.01 8.58
C ALA A 178 4.49 4.44 7.15
N GLY A 179 4.15 5.66 6.76
CA GLY A 179 4.47 6.24 5.46
C GLY A 179 3.91 7.66 5.33
N VAL A 180 4.43 8.39 4.35
CA VAL A 180 3.97 9.73 3.96
C VAL A 180 3.82 9.77 2.45
N ASP A 181 2.72 10.36 1.96
CA ASP A 181 2.49 10.51 0.51
C ASP A 181 2.49 11.99 0.11
N ILE A 182 3.29 12.35 -0.89
CA ILE A 182 3.25 13.68 -1.52
C ILE A 182 2.17 13.70 -2.61
N VAL A 183 1.22 14.62 -2.50
CA VAL A 183 0.12 14.78 -3.46
C VAL A 183 0.20 16.14 -4.16
N GLY A 184 -0.04 16.17 -5.48
CA GLY A 184 -0.14 17.39 -6.28
C GLY A 184 1.20 18.00 -6.70
N ALA A 185 2.31 17.30 -6.45
CA ALA A 185 3.62 17.70 -6.93
C ALA A 185 3.78 17.35 -8.41
N LEU A 186 4.48 18.20 -9.17
CA LEU A 186 4.76 17.93 -10.59
C LEU A 186 5.85 16.87 -10.73
N GLU A 187 5.63 15.88 -11.59
CA GLU A 187 6.66 14.96 -12.01
C GLU A 187 7.48 15.60 -13.16
N PRO A 188 8.82 15.59 -13.07
CA PRO A 188 9.64 16.11 -14.15
C PRO A 188 9.53 15.19 -15.38
N GLU A 189 9.02 15.73 -16.48
CA GLU A 189 8.95 15.04 -17.77
C GLU A 189 9.69 15.82 -18.86
N ILE A 190 10.25 15.10 -19.83
CA ILE A 190 10.82 15.69 -21.05
C ILE A 190 9.86 15.39 -22.19
N GLN A 191 9.20 16.41 -22.70
CA GLN A 191 8.29 16.29 -23.84
C GLN A 191 9.03 16.41 -25.17
N ILE A 192 8.89 15.41 -26.04
CA ILE A 192 9.48 15.39 -27.38
C ILE A 192 8.40 15.83 -28.39
N ASN A 193 8.39 17.13 -28.69
CA ASN A 193 7.44 17.72 -29.63
C ASN A 193 8.00 17.70 -31.06
N VAL A 194 7.44 16.85 -31.92
CA VAL A 194 7.94 16.62 -33.29
C VAL A 194 7.21 17.52 -34.30
N ASP A 195 7.96 18.15 -35.20
CA ASP A 195 7.40 18.85 -36.37
C ASP A 195 7.01 17.83 -37.45
N LEU A 196 5.70 17.64 -37.63
CA LEU A 196 5.13 16.67 -38.57
C LEU A 196 5.63 16.87 -40.01
N ARG A 197 5.85 18.12 -40.46
CA ARG A 197 6.25 18.39 -41.84
C ARG A 197 7.69 17.98 -42.10
N LYS A 198 8.58 18.22 -41.13
CA LYS A 198 9.98 17.80 -41.20
C LYS A 198 10.11 16.29 -41.09
N MET A 199 9.31 15.68 -40.22
CA MET A 199 9.26 14.23 -40.05
C MET A 199 8.83 13.53 -41.35
N GLU A 200 7.79 14.05 -42.02
CA GLU A 200 7.32 13.54 -43.31
C GLU A 200 8.38 13.72 -44.41
N ALA A 201 9.00 14.90 -44.49
CA ALA A 201 10.08 15.16 -45.46
C ALA A 201 11.32 14.27 -45.24
N ALA A 202 11.57 13.87 -43.99
CA ALA A 202 12.66 12.96 -43.62
C ALA A 202 12.26 11.48 -43.71
N LEU A 203 11.01 11.15 -44.08
CA LEU A 203 10.46 9.79 -44.12
C LEU A 203 10.60 9.03 -42.79
N LEU A 204 10.47 9.75 -41.67
CA LEU A 204 10.53 9.17 -40.34
C LEU A 204 9.12 8.95 -39.77
N SER A 205 8.97 7.95 -38.91
CA SER A 205 7.77 7.72 -38.12
C SER A 205 8.01 8.04 -36.65
N PHE A 206 6.93 8.19 -35.87
CA PHE A 206 7.02 8.30 -34.41
C PHE A 206 7.74 7.11 -33.76
N ASN A 207 7.61 5.92 -34.34
CA ASN A 207 8.31 4.72 -33.85
C ASN A 207 9.82 4.84 -34.05
N ASP A 208 10.28 5.43 -35.15
CA ASP A 208 11.72 5.62 -35.40
C ASP A 208 12.33 6.56 -34.36
N ILE A 209 11.61 7.64 -34.03
CA ILE A 209 12.03 8.59 -32.99
C ILE A 209 12.04 7.91 -31.62
N SER A 210 10.98 7.18 -31.26
CA SER A 210 10.90 6.44 -29.99
C SER A 210 12.02 5.41 -29.86
N MET A 211 12.32 4.66 -30.92
CA MET A 211 13.42 3.69 -30.94
C MET A 211 14.79 4.36 -30.84
N ALA A 212 15.00 5.51 -31.49
CA ALA A 212 16.26 6.25 -31.42
C ALA A 212 16.53 6.74 -29.98
N VAL A 213 15.55 7.39 -29.36
CA VAL A 213 15.62 7.83 -27.97
C VAL A 213 15.87 6.65 -27.02
N GLY A 214 15.11 5.57 -27.18
CA GLY A 214 15.25 4.38 -26.34
C GLY A 214 16.56 3.62 -26.51
N LYS A 215 17.23 3.71 -27.67
CA LYS A 215 18.56 3.11 -27.90
C LYS A 215 19.66 3.90 -27.23
N GLU A 216 19.55 5.22 -27.23
CA GLU A 216 20.58 6.11 -26.72
C GLU A 216 20.46 6.39 -25.22
N ASN A 217 19.27 6.22 -24.63
CA ASN A 217 19.04 6.33 -23.19
C ASN A 217 19.24 5.00 -22.45
N LYS A 218 20.45 4.42 -22.52
CA LYS A 218 20.78 3.15 -21.87
C LYS A 218 22.14 3.19 -21.17
N THR A 219 22.15 2.65 -19.96
CA THR A 219 23.38 2.25 -19.26
C THR A 219 23.69 0.79 -19.57
N ILE A 220 24.87 0.54 -20.15
CA ILE A 220 25.34 -0.79 -20.53
C ILE A 220 26.59 -1.13 -19.72
N SER A 221 26.62 -2.32 -19.11
CA SER A 221 27.84 -2.81 -18.49
C SER A 221 28.83 -3.28 -19.55
N GLY A 222 30.03 -2.70 -19.54
CA GLY A 222 31.16 -3.10 -20.38
C GLY A 222 31.92 -4.32 -19.86
N GLY A 223 31.41 -4.97 -18.81
CA GLY A 223 32.07 -6.11 -18.16
C GLY A 223 33.12 -5.70 -17.14
N SER A 224 34.03 -6.61 -16.79
CA SER A 224 35.10 -6.32 -15.84
C SER A 224 36.47 -6.51 -16.48
N VAL A 225 37.38 -5.56 -16.24
CA VAL A 225 38.76 -5.58 -16.72
C VAL A 225 39.70 -5.66 -15.54
N LYS A 226 40.71 -6.53 -15.64
CA LYS A 226 41.74 -6.66 -14.61
C LYS A 226 42.85 -5.64 -14.88
N MET A 227 42.96 -4.64 -14.01
CA MET A 227 44.03 -3.63 -14.01
C MET A 227 44.72 -3.63 -12.65
N ASP A 228 46.05 -3.63 -12.64
CA ASP A 228 46.87 -3.60 -11.42
C ASP A 228 46.51 -4.68 -10.38
N GLY A 229 46.15 -5.88 -10.86
CA GLY A 229 45.74 -7.00 -10.01
C GLY A 229 44.30 -6.92 -9.47
N MET A 230 43.62 -5.79 -9.61
CA MET A 230 42.20 -5.61 -9.24
C MET A 230 41.27 -5.80 -10.44
N LEU A 231 40.14 -6.47 -10.22
CA LEU A 231 39.04 -6.52 -11.17
C LEU A 231 38.24 -5.21 -11.04
N ARG A 232 38.13 -4.44 -12.13
CA ARG A 232 37.33 -3.22 -12.18
C ARG A 232 36.18 -3.41 -13.14
N THR A 233 34.96 -3.10 -12.71
CA THR A 233 33.78 -3.12 -13.58
C THR A 233 33.72 -1.83 -14.39
N LEU A 234 33.58 -1.97 -15.71
CA LEU A 234 33.34 -0.87 -16.65
C LEU A 234 31.84 -0.76 -16.89
N ASN A 235 31.29 0.44 -16.73
CA ASN A 235 29.91 0.74 -17.09
C ASN A 235 29.92 1.97 -18.01
N ILE A 236 29.30 1.83 -19.17
CA ILE A 236 29.08 2.92 -20.11
C ILE A 236 27.69 3.47 -19.83
N LYS A 237 27.62 4.67 -19.28
CA LYS A 237 26.37 5.36 -18.97
C LYS A 237 26.07 6.37 -20.07
N LYS A 238 25.03 6.12 -20.86
CA LYS A 238 24.45 7.10 -21.77
C LYS A 238 23.00 7.31 -21.34
N GLU A 239 22.81 8.32 -20.49
CA GLU A 239 21.51 8.70 -19.94
C GLU A 239 21.31 10.19 -20.20
N PHE A 240 20.16 10.58 -20.73
CA PHE A 240 19.85 11.99 -20.98
C PHE A 240 19.55 12.68 -19.65
N LYS A 241 20.35 13.69 -19.31
CA LYS A 241 20.16 14.46 -18.07
C LYS A 241 19.29 15.69 -18.25
N ASN A 242 19.18 16.18 -19.48
CA ASN A 242 18.45 17.38 -19.83
C ASN A 242 17.91 17.31 -21.26
N ALA A 243 17.00 18.21 -21.60
CA ALA A 243 16.38 18.27 -22.91
C ALA A 243 17.39 18.62 -24.04
N GLU A 244 18.49 19.29 -23.73
CA GLU A 244 19.50 19.68 -24.71
C GLU A 244 20.31 18.48 -25.19
N GLU A 245 20.71 17.59 -24.29
CA GLU A 245 21.36 16.32 -24.64
C GLU A 245 20.45 15.44 -25.51
N LEU A 246 19.15 15.43 -25.21
CA LEU A 246 18.16 14.70 -26.01
C LEU A 246 17.87 15.37 -27.37
N GLY A 247 18.02 16.69 -27.47
CA GLY A 247 17.87 17.42 -28.73
C GLY A 247 19.05 17.26 -29.71
N ASN A 248 20.19 16.77 -29.24
CA ASN A 248 21.40 16.52 -30.04
C ASN A 248 21.50 15.07 -30.55
N LEU A 249 20.37 14.36 -30.58
CA LEU A 249 20.20 12.99 -31.04
C LEU A 249 19.94 12.97 -32.54
#